data_AF-A0AAD9V1H4-F1
#
_entry.id   AF-A0AAD9V1H4-F1
#
_cell.length_a   1.000
_cell.length_b   1.000
_cell.length_c   1.000
_cell.angle_alpha   90.00
_cell.angle_beta   90.00
_cell.angle_gamma   90.00
#
_symmetry.space_group_name_H-M   'P 1'
#
loop_
_entity.id
_entity.type
_entity.pdbx_description
1 polymer ?
#
loop_
_entity_poly.entity_id
_entity_poly.type
_entity_poly.pdbx_seq_one_letter_code
_entity_poly.pdbx_strand_id
1 'polypeptide(L)'
;MSALRQYLSNIPLVEDRVTAQTDKLVQFVEEQRGELFDPADRLMKAVADVICGITFKDGSDTRNPDLDRMLKLNAAIVANVDDFQKVLILDFFPGQVYERWKAPIRDIQGIIRKRLRQTKETFDPTEPVEDFMSALLRAQLDFEAECKTEEEKAELFSEDRFVTTVHDMFAAGYETTSTQTLRFVIAFLVTYPKYQEDIQRELDDVLGPKQPRMSDRPNLPLVQAVILESQKNHKKKTKQKST
;
A
#
# COMPACT_ATOMS: atom_id res chain seq x y z
N MET A 1 -4.60 -16.68 2.29
CA MET A 1 -4.31 -16.33 3.71
C MET A 1 -2.91 -16.77 4.16
N SER A 2 -2.43 -17.98 3.83
CA SER A 2 -1.07 -18.45 4.21
C SER A 2 0.07 -17.63 3.59
N ALA A 3 0.02 -17.37 2.27
CA ALA A 3 1.05 -16.62 1.54
C ALA A 3 1.23 -15.17 2.04
N LEU A 4 0.10 -14.47 2.32
CA LEU A 4 0.12 -13.13 2.89
C LEU A 4 0.74 -13.13 4.29
N ARG A 5 0.41 -14.12 5.13
CA ARG A 5 0.98 -14.24 6.47
C ARG A 5 2.47 -14.58 6.42
N GLN A 6 2.90 -15.46 5.52
CA GLN A 6 4.30 -15.84 5.34
C GLN A 6 5.15 -14.67 4.83
N TYR A 7 4.62 -13.85 3.93
CA TYR A 7 5.29 -12.64 3.45
C TYR A 7 5.32 -11.52 4.51
N LEU A 8 4.19 -11.21 5.14
CA LEU A 8 4.11 -10.21 6.21
C LEU A 8 4.89 -10.61 7.48
N SER A 9 5.31 -11.88 7.59
CA SER A 9 6.20 -12.35 8.66
C SER A 9 7.65 -11.91 8.45
N ASN A 10 8.04 -11.51 7.24
CA ASN A 10 9.37 -10.95 6.96
C ASN A 10 9.40 -9.44 7.27
N ILE A 11 9.23 -9.12 8.55
CA ILE A 11 9.27 -7.76 9.09
C ILE A 11 10.55 -7.01 8.66
N PRO A 12 11.76 -7.60 8.68
CA PRO A 12 12.98 -6.92 8.24
C PRO A 12 12.93 -6.45 6.79
N LEU A 13 12.42 -7.27 5.87
CA LEU A 13 12.33 -6.90 4.45
C LEU A 13 11.40 -5.69 4.23
N VAL A 14 10.27 -5.67 4.93
CA VAL A 14 9.32 -4.54 4.86
C VAL A 14 9.92 -3.30 5.50
N GLU A 15 10.59 -3.45 6.64
CA GLU A 15 11.29 -2.38 7.34
C GLU A 15 12.34 -1.72 6.45
N ASP A 16 13.22 -2.50 5.80
CA ASP A 16 14.27 -1.96 4.93
C ASP A 16 13.69 -1.19 3.74
N ARG A 17 12.59 -1.68 3.14
CA ARG A 17 11.87 -0.98 2.07
C ARG A 17 11.30 0.35 2.57
N VAL A 18 10.75 0.39 3.79
CA VAL A 18 10.20 1.61 4.41
C VAL A 18 11.32 2.60 4.75
N THR A 19 12.42 2.13 5.36
CA THR A 19 13.58 2.97 5.69
C THR A 19 14.16 3.61 4.44
N ALA A 20 14.36 2.84 3.36
CA ALA A 20 14.91 3.36 2.11
C ALA A 20 14.05 4.49 1.48
N GLN A 21 12.72 4.43 1.63
CA GLN A 21 11.85 5.53 1.17
C GLN A 21 11.78 6.68 2.17
N THR A 22 11.95 6.40 3.46
CA THR A 22 12.01 7.42 4.52
C THR A 22 13.24 8.29 4.35
N ASP A 23 14.40 7.73 4.03
CA ASP A 23 15.63 8.48 3.74
C ASP A 23 15.42 9.48 2.60
N LYS A 24 14.76 9.04 1.51
CA LYS A 24 14.43 9.92 0.38
C LYS A 24 13.39 11.00 0.73
N LEU A 25 12.53 10.75 1.71
CA LEU A 25 11.57 11.75 2.20
C LEU A 25 12.26 12.79 3.07
N VAL A 26 13.17 12.37 3.96
CA VAL A 26 13.99 13.28 4.77
C VAL A 26 14.81 14.19 3.87
N GLN A 27 15.52 13.62 2.90
CA GLN A 27 16.29 14.39 1.92
C GLN A 27 15.40 15.42 1.17
N PHE A 28 14.21 14.99 0.73
CA PHE A 28 13.27 15.90 0.06
C PHE A 28 12.86 17.08 0.94
N VAL A 29 12.65 16.87 2.25
CA VAL A 29 12.29 17.93 3.20
C VAL A 29 13.48 18.88 3.43
N GLU A 30 14.70 18.35 3.57
CA GLU A 30 15.92 19.15 3.72
C GLU A 30 16.18 20.05 2.51
N GLU A 31 15.88 19.56 1.30
CA GLU A 31 16.00 20.31 0.04
C GLU A 31 15.08 21.54 -0.03
N GLN A 32 13.99 21.59 0.75
CA GLN A 32 13.09 22.75 0.78
C GLN A 32 13.66 23.95 1.54
N ARG A 33 14.77 23.78 2.28
CA ARG A 33 15.51 24.86 2.96
C ARG A 33 14.65 25.78 3.84
N GLY A 34 13.57 25.26 4.41
CA GLY A 34 12.65 25.99 5.28
C GLY A 34 11.58 26.81 4.56
N GLU A 35 11.45 26.69 3.23
CA GLU A 35 10.36 27.30 2.47
C GLU A 35 9.02 26.56 2.69
N LEU A 36 7.91 27.21 2.35
CA LEU A 36 6.58 26.58 2.38
C LEU A 36 6.43 25.61 1.20
N PHE A 37 6.05 24.37 1.47
CA PHE A 37 5.83 23.36 0.44
C PHE A 37 4.66 22.44 0.81
N ASP A 38 4.09 21.78 -0.20
CA ASP A 38 3.08 20.73 -0.02
C ASP A 38 3.75 19.34 -0.12
N PRO A 39 3.82 18.54 0.96
CA PRO A 39 4.41 17.22 0.93
C PRO A 39 3.49 16.14 0.33
N ALA A 40 2.22 16.44 0.02
CA ALA A 40 1.19 15.45 -0.27
C ALA A 40 1.55 14.51 -1.43
N ASP A 41 2.07 15.06 -2.54
CA ASP A 41 2.43 14.29 -3.72
C ASP A 41 3.65 13.41 -3.49
N ARG A 42 4.67 13.94 -2.81
CA ARG A 42 5.91 13.20 -2.54
C ARG A 42 5.68 12.07 -1.55
N LEU A 43 4.90 12.31 -0.49
CA LEU A 43 4.48 11.28 0.47
C LEU A 43 3.68 10.17 -0.22
N MET A 44 2.75 10.55 -1.08
CA MET A 44 1.93 9.60 -1.82
C MET A 44 2.80 8.70 -2.71
N LYS A 45 3.79 9.27 -3.42
CA LYS A 45 4.76 8.51 -4.22
C LYS A 45 5.66 7.62 -3.36
N ALA A 46 6.13 8.09 -2.21
CA ALA A 46 6.97 7.28 -1.33
C ALA A 46 6.23 6.04 -0.82
N VAL A 47 4.97 6.19 -0.40
CA VAL A 47 4.13 5.05 0.00
C VAL A 47 3.84 4.12 -1.18
N ALA A 48 3.58 4.68 -2.36
CA ALA A 48 3.44 3.90 -3.59
C ALA A 48 4.69 3.06 -3.88
N ASP A 49 5.88 3.63 -3.73
CA ASP A 49 7.14 2.91 -3.95
C ASP A 49 7.32 1.76 -2.93
N VAL A 50 6.94 1.97 -1.67
CA VAL A 50 6.96 0.90 -0.64
C VAL A 50 6.02 -0.25 -1.04
N ILE A 51 4.76 0.05 -1.35
CA ILE A 51 3.77 -0.99 -1.67
C ILE A 51 4.05 -1.66 -3.02
N CYS A 52 4.55 -0.93 -4.02
CA CYS A 52 5.04 -1.49 -5.28
C CYS A 52 6.19 -2.46 -5.02
N GLY A 53 7.17 -2.07 -4.20
CA GLY A 53 8.25 -2.94 -3.83
C GLY A 53 7.75 -4.23 -3.16
N ILE A 54 6.81 -4.09 -2.21
CA ILE A 54 6.18 -5.23 -1.55
C ILE A 54 5.44 -6.13 -2.55
N THR A 55 4.79 -5.55 -3.55
CA THR A 55 3.89 -6.27 -4.46
C THR A 55 4.59 -6.88 -5.66
N PHE A 56 5.58 -6.19 -6.23
CA PHE A 56 6.14 -6.49 -7.56
C PHE A 56 7.68 -6.59 -7.59
N LYS A 57 8.34 -6.74 -6.43
CA LYS A 57 9.80 -6.81 -6.21
C LYS A 57 10.55 -5.51 -6.48
N ASP A 58 10.26 -4.83 -7.59
CA ASP A 58 10.97 -3.64 -8.07
C ASP A 58 10.71 -2.40 -7.20
N GLY A 59 11.79 -1.76 -6.73
CA GLY A 59 11.76 -0.57 -5.86
C GLY A 59 11.93 0.75 -6.62
N SER A 60 11.94 0.72 -7.96
CA SER A 60 12.25 1.87 -8.82
C SER A 60 11.01 2.58 -9.42
N ASP A 61 9.85 2.41 -8.79
CA ASP A 61 8.63 2.16 -9.55
C ASP A 61 7.72 3.36 -9.84
N THR A 62 7.71 4.42 -9.03
CA THR A 62 6.98 5.66 -9.40
C THR A 62 7.54 6.40 -10.61
N ARG A 63 8.73 6.04 -11.10
CA ARG A 63 9.27 6.52 -12.38
C ARG A 63 8.74 5.75 -13.58
N ASN A 64 8.18 4.56 -13.35
CA ASN A 64 7.59 3.75 -14.40
C ASN A 64 6.24 4.36 -14.80
N PRO A 65 6.03 4.73 -16.09
CA PRO A 65 4.79 5.35 -16.54
C PRO A 65 3.56 4.46 -16.31
N ASP A 66 3.72 3.14 -16.33
CA ASP A 66 2.60 2.21 -16.09
C ASP A 66 2.13 2.29 -14.63
N LEU A 67 3.04 2.44 -13.67
CA LEU A 67 2.69 2.52 -12.25
C LEU A 67 2.23 3.91 -11.84
N ASP A 68 2.81 4.97 -12.40
CA ASP A 68 2.28 6.33 -12.25
C ASP A 68 0.83 6.42 -12.77
N ARG A 69 0.54 5.78 -13.91
CA ARG A 69 -0.84 5.64 -14.40
C ARG A 69 -1.72 4.84 -13.43
N MET A 70 -1.22 3.73 -12.89
CA MET A 70 -1.94 2.91 -11.91
C MET A 70 -2.30 3.70 -10.65
N LEU A 71 -1.38 4.53 -10.14
CA LEU A 71 -1.60 5.41 -8.99
C LEU A 71 -2.64 6.48 -9.27
N LYS A 72 -2.56 7.14 -10.43
CA LYS A 72 -3.55 8.13 -10.87
C LYS A 72 -4.95 7.54 -11.00
N LEU A 73 -5.05 6.32 -11.55
CA LEU A 73 -6.32 5.62 -11.68
C LEU A 73 -6.91 5.25 -10.31
N ASN A 74 -6.09 4.73 -9.38
CA ASN A 74 -6.53 4.45 -8.01
C ASN A 74 -7.00 5.72 -7.28
N ALA A 75 -6.23 6.80 -7.35
CA ALA A 75 -6.64 8.08 -6.78
C ALA A 75 -7.97 8.60 -7.36
N ALA A 76 -8.19 8.42 -8.66
CA ALA A 76 -9.45 8.78 -9.31
C ALA A 76 -10.63 7.90 -8.87
N ILE A 77 -10.41 6.60 -8.61
CA ILE A 77 -11.44 5.70 -8.06
C ILE A 77 -11.84 6.18 -6.66
N VAL A 78 -10.86 6.45 -5.79
CA VAL A 78 -11.10 6.95 -4.42
C VAL A 78 -11.75 8.32 -4.40
N ALA A 79 -11.40 9.22 -5.31
CA ALA A 79 -12.04 10.54 -5.36
C ALA A 79 -13.54 10.47 -5.67
N ASN A 80 -14.02 9.36 -6.24
CA ASN A 80 -15.41 9.13 -6.61
C ASN A 80 -16.12 8.12 -5.66
N VAL A 81 -15.87 8.18 -4.34
CA VAL A 81 -16.50 7.27 -3.34
C VAL A 81 -18.03 7.30 -3.42
N ASP A 82 -18.63 8.44 -3.78
CA ASP A 82 -20.08 8.56 -3.96
C ASP A 82 -20.62 7.64 -5.06
N ASP A 83 -19.78 7.30 -6.05
CA ASP A 83 -20.13 6.30 -7.06
C ASP A 83 -19.85 4.87 -6.58
N PHE A 84 -18.89 4.64 -5.67
CA PHE A 84 -18.65 3.32 -5.06
C PHE A 84 -19.87 2.82 -4.27
N GLN A 85 -20.48 3.71 -3.47
CA GLN A 85 -21.70 3.39 -2.74
C GLN A 85 -22.87 3.11 -3.68
N LYS A 86 -22.92 3.77 -4.85
CA LYS A 86 -23.92 3.49 -5.90
C LYS A 86 -23.65 2.16 -6.62
N VAL A 87 -22.40 1.75 -6.82
CA VAL A 87 -22.04 0.46 -7.45
C VAL A 87 -22.52 -0.74 -6.61
N LEU A 88 -22.40 -0.67 -5.28
CA LEU A 88 -22.95 -1.71 -4.39
C LEU A 88 -24.48 -1.85 -4.49
N ILE A 89 -25.17 -0.78 -4.89
CA ILE A 89 -26.63 -0.76 -5.13
C ILE A 89 -26.95 -1.16 -6.59
N LEU A 90 -26.02 -0.94 -7.52
CA LEU A 90 -26.19 -1.12 -8.97
C LEU A 90 -25.66 -2.46 -9.51
N ASP A 91 -25.17 -3.38 -8.68
CA ASP A 91 -24.87 -4.76 -9.11
C ASP A 91 -26.10 -5.48 -9.73
N PHE A 92 -27.31 -4.93 -9.54
CA PHE A 92 -28.54 -5.38 -10.19
C PHE A 92 -28.88 -4.69 -11.52
N PHE A 93 -28.23 -3.58 -11.88
CA PHE A 93 -28.54 -2.79 -13.08
C PHE A 93 -27.27 -2.45 -13.89
N PRO A 94 -26.92 -3.25 -14.91
CA PRO A 94 -25.83 -2.92 -15.83
C PRO A 94 -26.19 -1.64 -16.60
N GLY A 95 -25.45 -0.55 -16.35
CA GLY A 95 -25.65 0.76 -16.96
C GLY A 95 -24.34 1.54 -17.11
N GLN A 96 -24.40 2.77 -17.63
CA GLN A 96 -23.19 3.59 -17.91
C GLN A 96 -22.31 3.83 -16.68
N VAL A 97 -22.90 3.85 -15.47
CA VAL A 97 -22.17 3.98 -14.19
C VAL A 97 -21.27 2.77 -13.94
N TYR A 98 -21.73 1.56 -14.31
CA TYR A 98 -20.98 0.32 -14.17
C TYR A 98 -19.74 0.27 -15.07
N GLU A 99 -19.88 0.65 -16.33
CA GLU A 99 -18.77 0.72 -17.29
C GLU A 99 -17.74 1.80 -16.92
N ARG A 100 -18.21 2.95 -16.42
CA ARG A 100 -17.35 4.03 -15.91
C ARG A 100 -16.52 3.58 -14.70
N TRP A 101 -17.05 2.69 -13.87
CA TRP A 101 -16.35 2.11 -12.73
C TRP A 101 -15.38 0.99 -13.13
N LYS A 102 -15.79 0.11 -14.04
CA LYS A 102 -14.95 -1.00 -14.51
C LYS A 102 -13.80 -0.59 -15.42
N ALA A 103 -13.91 0.50 -16.16
CA ALA A 103 -12.86 0.93 -17.10
C ALA A 103 -11.51 1.19 -16.39
N PRO A 104 -11.41 2.01 -15.33
CA PRO A 104 -10.18 2.19 -14.56
C PRO A 104 -9.63 0.89 -13.97
N ILE A 105 -10.50 0.04 -13.44
CA ILE A 105 -10.10 -1.26 -12.85
C ILE A 105 -9.52 -2.17 -13.94
N ARG A 106 -10.14 -2.25 -15.12
CA ARG A 106 -9.63 -3.04 -16.26
C ARG A 106 -8.24 -2.57 -16.70
N ASP A 107 -8.02 -1.26 -16.75
CA ASP A 107 -6.71 -0.68 -17.08
C ASP A 107 -5.65 -1.06 -16.04
N ILE A 108 -5.97 -0.93 -14.74
CA ILE A 108 -5.08 -1.34 -13.65
C ILE A 108 -4.77 -2.84 -13.72
N GLN A 109 -5.80 -3.67 -13.89
CA GLN A 109 -5.63 -5.11 -14.05
C GLN A 109 -4.80 -5.46 -15.30
N GLY A 110 -4.89 -4.66 -16.37
CA GLY A 110 -4.04 -4.81 -17.56
C GLY A 110 -2.55 -4.60 -17.26
N ILE A 111 -2.23 -3.58 -16.46
CA ILE A 111 -0.86 -3.31 -15.99
C ILE A 111 -0.35 -4.46 -15.10
N ILE A 112 -1.18 -4.95 -14.18
CA ILE A 112 -0.83 -6.08 -13.31
C ILE A 112 -0.62 -7.36 -14.12
N ARG A 113 -1.45 -7.63 -15.14
CA ARG A 113 -1.24 -8.78 -16.06
C ARG A 113 0.08 -8.68 -16.81
N LYS A 114 0.47 -7.47 -17.24
CA LYS A 114 1.77 -7.26 -17.90
C LYS A 114 2.92 -7.58 -16.96
N ARG A 115 2.86 -7.11 -15.71
CA ARG A 115 3.82 -7.47 -14.64
C ARG A 115 3.86 -8.96 -14.38
N LEU A 116 2.69 -9.60 -14.24
CA LEU A 116 2.58 -11.02 -14.00
C LEU A 116 3.30 -11.85 -15.07
N ARG A 117 3.16 -11.48 -16.35
CA ARG A 117 3.89 -12.15 -17.43
C ARG A 117 5.40 -12.02 -17.28
N GLN A 118 5.89 -10.82 -16.98
CA GLN A 118 7.32 -10.57 -16.76
C GLN A 118 7.85 -11.36 -15.55
N THR A 119 7.11 -11.35 -14.44
CA THR A 119 7.48 -12.10 -13.24
C THR A 119 7.52 -13.60 -13.52
N LYS A 120 6.56 -14.16 -14.27
CA LYS A 120 6.54 -15.58 -14.65
C LYS A 120 7.75 -15.99 -15.49
N GLU A 121 8.31 -15.11 -16.32
CA GLU A 121 9.51 -15.40 -17.12
C GLU A 121 10.77 -15.56 -16.26
N THR A 122 10.86 -14.85 -15.13
CA THR A 122 12.02 -14.85 -14.23
C THR A 122 11.77 -15.62 -12.94
N PHE A 123 10.59 -16.24 -12.78
CA PHE A 123 10.17 -16.85 -11.54
C PHE A 123 10.87 -18.19 -11.33
N ASP A 124 11.61 -18.31 -10.23
CA ASP A 124 12.21 -19.56 -9.76
C ASP A 124 11.54 -19.99 -8.44
N PRO A 125 10.87 -21.15 -8.37
CA PRO A 125 10.22 -21.63 -7.15
C PRO A 125 11.21 -22.00 -6.03
N THR A 126 12.49 -22.16 -6.35
CA THR A 126 13.55 -22.49 -5.38
C THR A 126 14.13 -21.27 -4.68
N GLU A 127 13.96 -20.08 -5.27
CA GLU A 127 14.43 -18.83 -4.68
C GLU A 127 13.58 -18.38 -3.48
N PRO A 128 14.16 -17.60 -2.54
CA PRO A 128 13.40 -16.99 -1.47
C PRO A 128 12.37 -16.00 -2.04
N VAL A 129 11.17 -16.00 -1.44
CA VAL A 129 10.09 -15.11 -1.84
C VAL A 129 10.35 -13.69 -1.34
N GLU A 130 10.52 -12.75 -2.25
CA GLU A 130 10.85 -11.34 -1.94
C GLU A 130 9.71 -10.35 -2.18
N ASP A 131 8.61 -10.81 -2.81
CA ASP A 131 7.43 -10.01 -3.12
C ASP A 131 6.14 -10.84 -3.10
N PHE A 132 5.01 -10.16 -2.99
CA PHE A 132 3.70 -10.78 -2.90
C PHE A 132 3.29 -11.55 -4.16
N MET A 133 3.66 -11.06 -5.35
CA MET A 133 3.32 -11.73 -6.61
C MET A 133 4.03 -13.08 -6.72
N SER A 134 5.33 -13.12 -6.42
CA SER A 134 6.11 -14.36 -6.33
C SER A 134 5.61 -15.29 -5.23
N ALA A 135 5.18 -14.74 -4.08
CA ALA A 135 4.56 -15.52 -3.01
C ALA A 135 3.28 -16.23 -3.49
N LEU A 136 2.46 -15.49 -4.23
CA LEU A 136 1.19 -15.99 -4.76
C LEU A 136 1.43 -17.03 -5.87
N LEU A 137 2.42 -16.82 -6.74
CA LEU A 137 2.83 -17.80 -7.75
C LEU A 137 3.32 -19.11 -7.12
N ARG A 138 4.14 -19.04 -6.07
CA ARG A 138 4.59 -20.24 -5.34
C ARG A 138 3.41 -20.97 -4.68
N ALA A 139 2.53 -20.22 -4.01
CA ALA A 139 1.34 -20.80 -3.40
C ALA A 139 0.40 -21.46 -4.43
N GLN A 140 0.36 -20.93 -5.66
CA GLN A 140 -0.34 -21.59 -6.76
C GLN A 140 0.31 -22.92 -7.13
N LEU A 141 1.63 -22.98 -7.32
CA LEU A 141 2.33 -24.22 -7.65
C LEU A 141 2.20 -25.29 -6.56
N ASP A 142 2.33 -24.90 -5.29
CA ASP A 142 2.19 -25.82 -4.16
C ASP A 142 0.77 -26.42 -4.14
N PHE A 143 -0.25 -25.61 -4.45
CA PHE A 143 -1.64 -26.08 -4.51
C PHE A 143 -1.94 -26.92 -5.76
N GLU A 144 -1.33 -26.61 -6.91
CA GLU A 144 -1.42 -27.43 -8.12
C GLU A 144 -0.94 -28.85 -7.89
N ALA A 145 0.13 -29.01 -7.09
CA ALA A 145 0.68 -30.31 -6.73
C ALA A 145 -0.28 -31.15 -5.85
N GLU A 146 -1.19 -30.51 -5.12
CA GLU A 146 -2.17 -31.16 -4.24
C GLU A 146 -3.51 -31.48 -4.93
N CYS A 147 -3.81 -30.83 -6.06
CA CYS A 147 -5.06 -31.00 -6.80
C CYS A 147 -5.14 -32.36 -7.51
N LYS A 148 -6.30 -33.01 -7.45
CA LYS A 148 -6.52 -34.36 -8.00
C LYS A 148 -7.17 -34.35 -9.39
N THR A 149 -7.87 -33.27 -9.74
CA THR A 149 -8.61 -33.17 -11.02
C THR A 149 -8.27 -31.88 -11.77
N GLU A 150 -8.39 -31.92 -13.10
CA GLU A 150 -8.15 -30.74 -13.96
C GLU A 150 -9.26 -29.68 -13.84
N GLU A 151 -10.45 -30.05 -13.36
CA GLU A 151 -11.57 -29.14 -13.12
C GLU A 151 -11.35 -28.32 -11.83
N GLU A 152 -10.86 -28.94 -10.76
CA GLU A 152 -10.38 -28.24 -9.55
C GLU A 152 -9.22 -27.29 -9.89
N LYS A 153 -8.37 -27.69 -10.84
CA LYS A 153 -7.30 -26.84 -11.40
C LYS A 153 -7.79 -25.76 -12.37
N ALA A 154 -9.03 -25.78 -12.85
CA ALA A 154 -9.54 -24.73 -13.74
C ALA A 154 -10.32 -23.66 -12.96
N GLU A 155 -11.08 -24.07 -11.93
CA GLU A 155 -11.95 -23.17 -11.17
C GLU A 155 -11.19 -22.25 -10.19
N LEU A 156 -10.08 -22.74 -9.62
CA LEU A 156 -9.17 -21.95 -8.79
C LEU A 156 -8.24 -21.03 -9.60
N PHE A 157 -7.95 -21.38 -10.85
CA PHE A 157 -6.80 -20.85 -11.62
C PHE A 157 -7.20 -19.85 -12.69
N SER A 158 -8.16 -18.99 -12.36
CA SER A 158 -8.41 -17.83 -13.21
C SER A 158 -7.29 -16.80 -12.98
N GLU A 159 -6.55 -16.49 -14.05
CA GLU A 159 -5.61 -15.35 -14.06
C GLU A 159 -6.30 -14.07 -13.55
N ASP A 160 -7.59 -13.91 -13.82
CA ASP A 160 -8.36 -12.77 -13.31
C ASP A 160 -8.49 -12.77 -11.79
N ARG A 161 -8.64 -13.92 -11.14
CA ARG A 161 -8.65 -14.00 -9.66
C ARG A 161 -7.28 -13.65 -9.08
N PHE A 162 -6.20 -14.13 -9.70
CA PHE A 162 -4.84 -13.78 -9.29
C PHE A 162 -4.62 -12.27 -9.39
N VAL A 163 -4.92 -11.70 -10.55
CA VAL A 163 -4.75 -10.28 -10.84
C VAL A 163 -5.60 -9.42 -9.90
N THR A 164 -6.84 -9.86 -9.62
CA THR A 164 -7.72 -9.19 -8.65
C THR A 164 -7.12 -9.23 -7.24
N THR A 165 -6.58 -10.38 -6.81
CA THR A 165 -5.96 -10.51 -5.48
C THR A 165 -4.73 -9.59 -5.32
N VAL A 166 -3.89 -9.51 -6.36
CA VAL A 166 -2.73 -8.60 -6.38
C VAL A 166 -3.17 -7.14 -6.37
N HIS A 167 -4.20 -6.80 -7.16
CA HIS A 167 -4.78 -5.47 -7.17
C HIS A 167 -5.32 -5.07 -5.79
N ASP A 168 -6.08 -5.94 -5.14
CA ASP A 168 -6.67 -5.68 -3.83
C ASP A 168 -5.58 -5.46 -2.76
N MET A 169 -4.51 -6.25 -2.81
CA MET A 169 -3.34 -6.06 -1.92
C MET A 169 -2.69 -4.69 -2.14
N PHE A 170 -2.47 -4.31 -3.39
CA PHE A 170 -1.89 -3.01 -3.75
C PHE A 170 -2.78 -1.85 -3.30
N ALA A 171 -4.06 -1.88 -3.66
CA ALA A 171 -5.02 -0.81 -3.38
C ALA A 171 -5.21 -0.63 -1.86
N ALA A 172 -5.39 -1.73 -1.12
CA ALA A 172 -5.55 -1.69 0.33
C ALA A 172 -4.31 -1.09 1.03
N GLY A 173 -3.10 -1.46 0.61
CA GLY A 173 -1.86 -0.96 1.18
C GLY A 173 -1.61 0.52 0.86
N TYR A 174 -1.88 0.92 -0.38
CA TYR A 174 -1.65 2.27 -0.85
C TYR A 174 -2.61 3.29 -0.21
N GLU A 175 -3.91 3.04 -0.26
CA GLU A 175 -4.93 4.03 0.14
C GLU A 175 -4.92 4.29 1.65
N THR A 176 -4.86 3.23 2.46
CA THR A 176 -4.92 3.32 3.92
C THR A 176 -3.65 3.96 4.51
N THR A 177 -2.49 3.68 3.92
CA THR A 177 -1.21 4.19 4.43
C THR A 177 -0.94 5.63 3.95
N SER A 178 -1.06 5.88 2.64
CA SER A 178 -0.70 7.18 2.03
C SER A 178 -1.67 8.29 2.38
N THR A 179 -2.97 8.00 2.26
CA THR A 179 -4.01 9.04 2.28
C THR A 179 -4.63 9.16 3.66
N GLN A 180 -4.76 8.05 4.37
CA GLN A 180 -5.52 7.99 5.62
C GLN A 180 -4.68 8.23 6.87
N THR A 181 -3.43 7.76 6.90
CA THR A 181 -2.60 7.80 8.12
C THR A 181 -1.58 8.94 8.07
N LEU A 182 -0.68 8.97 7.08
CA LEU A 182 0.46 9.92 7.10
C LEU A 182 0.03 11.38 6.96
N ARG A 183 -0.91 11.69 6.05
CA ARG A 183 -1.45 13.06 5.91
C ARG A 183 -2.11 13.56 7.20
N PHE A 184 -2.83 12.69 7.89
CA PHE A 184 -3.48 13.02 9.17
C PHE A 184 -2.48 13.20 10.30
N VAL A 185 -1.45 12.35 10.37
CA VAL A 185 -0.37 12.48 11.35
C VAL A 185 0.35 13.82 11.16
N ILE A 186 0.73 14.17 9.93
CA ILE A 186 1.39 15.46 9.65
C ILE A 186 0.47 16.63 10.01
N ALA A 187 -0.80 16.59 9.58
CA ALA A 187 -1.75 17.64 9.94
C ALA A 187 -1.94 17.76 11.45
N PHE A 188 -1.96 16.64 12.18
CA PHE A 188 -2.05 16.61 13.64
C PHE A 188 -0.82 17.26 14.30
N LEU A 189 0.39 16.89 13.85
CA LEU A 189 1.64 17.45 14.39
C LEU A 189 1.74 18.96 14.12
N VAL A 190 1.38 19.42 12.93
CA VAL A 190 1.36 20.86 12.58
C VAL A 190 0.30 21.62 13.39
N THR A 191 -0.84 21.01 13.67
CA THR A 191 -1.92 21.63 14.46
C THR A 191 -1.59 21.70 15.94
N TYR A 192 -0.84 20.72 16.46
CA TYR A 192 -0.52 20.59 17.88
C TYR A 192 0.99 20.50 18.12
N PRO A 193 1.73 21.61 17.97
CA PRO A 193 3.20 21.63 18.03
C PRO A 193 3.76 21.13 19.37
N LYS A 194 3.01 21.29 20.48
CA LYS A 194 3.39 20.70 21.77
C LYS A 194 3.59 19.18 21.71
N TYR A 195 2.69 18.45 21.03
CA TYR A 195 2.85 17.00 20.87
C TYR A 195 4.01 16.66 19.94
N GLN A 196 4.31 17.51 18.96
CA GLN A 196 5.50 17.34 18.12
C GLN A 196 6.79 17.46 18.94
N GLU A 197 6.89 18.45 19.82
CA GLU A 197 8.03 18.62 20.73
C GLU A 197 8.16 17.46 21.72
N ASP A 198 7.04 17.01 22.30
CA ASP A 198 7.03 15.87 23.23
C ASP A 198 7.47 14.56 22.52
N ILE A 199 7.05 14.35 21.27
CA ILE A 199 7.50 13.21 20.44
C ILE A 199 9.00 13.31 20.13
N GLN A 200 9.48 14.49 19.73
CA GLN A 200 10.90 14.69 19.44
C GLN A 200 11.76 14.38 20.67
N ARG A 201 11.31 14.81 21.86
CA ARG A 201 11.99 14.49 23.12
C ARG A 201 12.02 13.00 23.41
N GLU A 202 10.89 12.29 23.23
CA GLU A 202 10.85 10.83 23.40
C GLU A 202 11.84 10.13 22.44
N LEU A 203 11.90 10.58 21.18
CA LEU A 203 12.82 10.03 20.19
C LEU A 203 14.28 10.32 20.56
N ASP A 204 14.61 11.54 20.97
CA ASP A 204 15.96 11.93 21.36
C ASP A 204 16.43 11.17 22.62
N ASP A 205 15.54 10.98 23.60
CA ASP A 205 15.86 10.28 24.86
C ASP A 205 16.08 8.77 24.65
N VAL A 206 15.31 8.14 23.75
CA VAL A 206 15.34 6.68 23.53
C VAL A 206 16.34 6.28 22.44
N LEU A 207 16.42 7.04 21.35
CA LEU A 207 17.20 6.69 20.15
C LEU A 207 18.42 7.60 19.93
N GLY A 208 18.36 8.84 20.40
CA GLY A 208 19.34 9.87 20.08
C GLY A 208 19.52 10.03 18.57
N PRO A 209 20.76 9.99 18.02
CA PRO A 209 21.01 10.18 16.59
C PRO A 209 20.70 8.95 15.72
N LYS A 210 20.28 7.83 16.32
CA LYS A 210 20.02 6.58 15.59
C LYS A 210 18.67 6.65 14.86
N GLN A 211 18.61 6.14 13.63
CA GLN A 211 17.35 5.96 12.93
C GLN A 211 16.42 4.95 13.64
N PRO A 212 15.11 5.22 13.74
CA PRO A 212 14.15 4.30 14.36
C PRO A 212 14.07 2.95 13.62
N ARG A 213 13.99 1.86 14.39
CA ARG A 213 13.69 0.51 13.89
C ARG A 213 12.40 -0.05 14.51
N MET A 214 11.81 -1.06 13.89
CA MET A 214 10.61 -1.75 14.37
C MET A 214 10.84 -2.41 15.73
N SER A 215 12.08 -2.79 16.05
CA SER A 215 12.49 -3.27 17.37
C SER A 215 12.35 -2.21 18.48
N ASP A 216 12.41 -0.93 18.12
CA ASP A 216 12.39 0.18 19.07
C ASP A 216 10.95 0.58 19.45
N ARG A 217 9.95 0.10 18.70
CA ARG A 217 8.52 0.39 18.90
C ARG A 217 8.03 0.21 20.35
N PRO A 218 8.39 -0.84 21.11
CA PRO A 218 7.93 -0.99 22.49
C PRO A 218 8.42 0.13 23.44
N ASN A 219 9.50 0.82 23.06
CA ASN A 219 10.11 1.88 23.84
C ASN A 219 9.63 3.29 23.45
N LEU A 220 8.69 3.39 22.50
CA LEU A 220 8.15 4.66 21.99
C LEU A 220 6.62 4.77 22.22
N PRO A 221 6.16 4.79 23.48
CA PRO A 221 4.74 4.79 23.80
C PRO A 221 4.00 6.04 23.31
N LEU A 222 4.61 7.23 23.32
CA LEU A 222 3.97 8.46 22.87
C LEU A 222 3.80 8.48 21.35
N VAL A 223 4.84 8.09 20.60
CA VAL A 223 4.74 7.90 19.14
C VAL A 223 3.61 6.93 18.80
N GLN A 224 3.53 5.80 19.51
CA GLN A 224 2.48 4.82 19.29
C GLN A 224 1.09 5.40 19.59
N ALA A 225 0.94 6.15 20.68
CA ALA A 225 -0.32 6.79 21.03
C ALA A 225 -0.80 7.78 19.96
N VAL A 226 0.09 8.61 19.43
CA VAL A 226 -0.25 9.59 18.39
C VAL A 226 -0.67 8.93 17.09
N ILE A 227 0.00 7.84 16.67
CA ILE A 227 -0.41 7.06 15.49
C ILE A 227 -1.82 6.49 15.69
N LEU A 228 -2.08 5.88 16.86
CA LEU A 228 -3.38 5.28 17.17
C LEU A 228 -4.51 6.33 17.21
N GLU A 229 -4.27 7.48 17.83
CA GLU A 229 -5.27 8.56 17.88
C GLU A 229 -5.49 9.20 16.51
N SER A 230 -4.46 9.31 15.67
CA SER A 230 -4.61 9.77 14.28
C SER A 230 -5.52 8.84 13.48
N GLN A 231 -5.32 7.52 13.60
CA GLN A 231 -6.17 6.52 12.96
C GLN A 231 -7.61 6.54 13.48
N LYS A 232 -7.81 6.76 14.78
CA LYS A 232 -9.13 6.83 15.42
C LYS A 232 -9.90 8.10 15.04
N ASN A 233 -9.23 9.26 15.01
CA ASN A 233 -9.86 10.53 14.66
C ASN A 233 -10.23 10.60 13.17
N HIS A 234 -9.46 9.94 12.30
CA HIS A 234 -9.87 9.73 10.92
C HIS A 234 -11.22 8.99 10.83
N LYS A 235 -11.37 7.85 11.53
CA LYS A 235 -12.61 7.04 11.52
C LYS A 235 -13.85 7.77 12.04
N LYS A 236 -13.67 8.75 12.93
CA LYS A 236 -14.79 9.57 13.44
C LYS A 236 -15.30 10.58 12.42
N LYS A 237 -14.41 11.24 11.67
CA LYS A 237 -14.81 12.21 10.65
C LYS A 237 -15.50 11.58 9.43
N THR A 238 -15.15 10.34 9.08
CA THR A 238 -15.86 9.59 8.02
C THR A 238 -17.27 9.17 8.45
N LYS A 239 -17.49 8.83 9.72
CA LYS A 239 -18.86 8.56 10.25
C LYS A 239 -19.73 9.80 10.35
N GLN A 240 -19.15 10.97 10.61
CA GLN A 240 -19.91 12.23 10.72
C GLN A 240 -20.37 12.80 9.37
N LYS A 241 -19.78 12.36 8.25
CA LYS A 241 -20.22 12.71 6.90
C LYS A 241 -21.27 11.75 6.32
N SER A 242 -21.58 10.65 7.03
CA SER A 242 -22.57 9.65 6.61
C SER A 242 -23.88 9.72 7.41
N THR A 243 -24.19 10.88 8.01
CA THR A 243 -25.45 11.16 8.71
C THR A 243 -25.99 12.49 8.22
#